data_AF-A0A1J5UN84-F1
#
_entry.id   AF-A0A1J5UN84-F1
#
_cell.length_a   1.000
_cell.length_b   1.000
_cell.length_c   1.000
_cell.angle_alpha   90.00
_cell.angle_beta   90.00
_cell.angle_gamma   90.00
#
_symmetry.space_group_name_H-M   'P 1'
#
loop_
_entity.id
_entity.type
_entity.pdbx_description
1 polymer ?
#
loop_
_entity_poly.entity_id
_entity_poly.type
_entity_poly.pdbx_seq_one_letter_code
_entity_poly.pdbx_strand_id
1 'polypeptide(L)'
;MTKKQDTVTYELKKGNEVLYVGTTNDPERREQEHTDSGKQFGHMNITSRKMTEQGAMKKEKKRLDTYRQNHGGNNPKYNKDDDG
;
A
#
# COMPACT_ATOMS: atom_id res chain seq x y z
N MET A 1 4.00 -20.75 -17.17
CA MET A 1 2.98 -20.47 -16.13
C MET A 1 2.60 -19.00 -16.23
N THR A 2 1.34 -18.69 -16.52
CA THR A 2 0.86 -17.30 -16.61
C THR A 2 0.83 -16.71 -15.20
N LYS A 3 1.51 -15.58 -14.97
CA LYS A 3 1.47 -14.89 -13.68
C LYS A 3 0.04 -14.44 -13.40
N LYS A 4 -0.50 -14.82 -12.24
CA LYS A 4 -1.87 -14.49 -11.83
C LYS A 4 -1.98 -12.97 -11.65
N GLN A 5 -3.04 -12.38 -12.20
CA GLN A 5 -3.32 -10.95 -12.11
C GLN A 5 -4.42 -10.71 -11.08
N ASP A 6 -4.10 -10.95 -9.81
CA ASP A 6 -5.04 -10.81 -8.68
C ASP A 6 -4.54 -9.85 -7.60
N THR A 7 -3.35 -9.27 -7.76
CA THR A 7 -2.75 -8.35 -6.78
C THR A 7 -3.10 -6.90 -7.11
N VAL A 8 -3.40 -6.09 -6.09
CA VAL A 8 -3.62 -4.64 -6.19
C VAL A 8 -2.64 -3.89 -5.29
N THR A 9 -2.39 -2.62 -5.60
CA THR A 9 -1.78 -1.66 -4.66
C THR A 9 -2.88 -0.91 -3.91
N TYR A 10 -2.62 -0.60 -2.64
CA TYR A 10 -3.53 0.17 -1.81
C TYR A 10 -2.76 1.16 -0.94
N GLU A 11 -3.50 2.12 -0.39
CA GLU A 11 -3.05 3.07 0.60
C GLU A 11 -3.95 3.01 1.82
N LEU A 12 -3.38 3.04 3.03
CA LEU A 12 -4.17 3.36 4.23
C LEU A 12 -4.13 4.88 4.40
N LYS A 13 -5.31 5.49 4.52
CA LYS A 13 -5.42 6.94 4.64
C LYS A 13 -6.16 7.34 5.90
N LYS A 14 -5.77 8.47 6.49
CA LYS A 14 -6.54 9.18 7.51
C LYS A 14 -6.75 10.61 7.04
N GLY A 15 -7.96 10.89 6.56
CA GLY A 15 -8.21 12.11 5.78
C GLY A 15 -7.35 12.15 4.51
N ASN A 16 -6.57 13.21 4.34
CA ASN A 16 -5.69 13.39 3.18
C ASN A 16 -4.29 12.77 3.36
N GLU A 17 -3.94 12.36 4.58
CA GLU A 17 -2.64 11.79 4.89
C GLU A 17 -2.57 10.31 4.49
N VAL A 18 -1.50 9.93 3.78
CA VAL A 18 -1.17 8.54 3.46
C VAL A 18 -0.32 8.00 4.60
N LEU A 19 -0.83 6.98 5.28
CA LEU A 19 -0.21 6.36 6.46
C LEU A 19 0.53 5.06 6.12
N TYR A 20 0.11 4.38 5.06
CA TYR A 20 0.73 3.14 4.59
C TYR A 20 0.50 2.99 3.09
N VAL A 21 1.47 2.43 2.39
CA VAL A 21 1.35 1.95 1.00
C VAL A 21 1.67 0.46 1.01
N GLY A 22 0.83 -0.34 0.37
CA GLY A 22 0.90 -1.79 0.42
C GLY A 22 0.46 -2.47 -0.88
N THR A 23 0.75 -3.77 -0.99
CA THR A 23 0.12 -4.67 -1.96
C THR A 23 -0.64 -5.82 -1.30
N THR A 24 -1.72 -6.26 -1.93
CA THR A 24 -2.53 -7.40 -1.47
C THR A 24 -3.29 -8.04 -2.62
N ASN A 25 -3.57 -9.33 -2.51
CA ASN A 25 -4.54 -10.04 -3.37
C ASN A 25 -5.96 -10.04 -2.79
N ASP A 26 -6.09 -9.65 -1.53
CA ASP A 26 -7.33 -9.66 -0.75
C ASP A 26 -7.39 -8.38 0.11
N PRO A 27 -8.05 -7.32 -0.42
CA PRO A 27 -8.16 -6.05 0.29
C PRO A 27 -8.94 -6.11 1.60
N GLU A 28 -10.07 -6.82 1.60
CA GLU A 28 -10.98 -6.85 2.76
C GLU A 28 -10.30 -7.52 3.96
N ARG A 29 -9.71 -8.70 3.73
CA ARG A 29 -8.93 -9.39 4.77
C ARG A 29 -7.76 -8.54 5.25
N ARG A 30 -7.04 -7.88 4.33
CA ARG A 30 -5.87 -7.07 4.68
C ARG A 30 -6.24 -5.81 5.47
N GLU A 31 -7.38 -5.19 5.19
CA GLU A 31 -7.90 -4.06 5.95
C GLU A 31 -8.20 -4.45 7.40
N GLN A 32 -8.83 -5.62 7.57
CA GLN A 32 -9.10 -6.16 8.90
C GLN A 32 -7.80 -6.47 9.66
N GLU A 33 -6.83 -7.12 9.03
CA GLU A 33 -5.50 -7.37 9.62
C GLU A 33 -4.82 -6.08 10.11
N HIS A 34 -4.91 -4.99 9.33
CA HIS A 34 -4.34 -3.70 9.75
C HIS A 34 -5.08 -3.13 10.96
N THR A 35 -6.41 -3.22 10.98
CA THR A 35 -7.24 -2.78 12.10
C THR A 35 -6.90 -3.57 13.36
N ASP A 36 -6.82 -4.90 13.25
CA ASP A 36 -6.51 -5.82 14.35
C ASP A 36 -5.09 -5.65 14.87
N SER A 37 -4.13 -5.27 14.00
CA SER A 37 -2.77 -4.92 14.39
C SER A 37 -2.66 -3.58 15.14
N GLY A 38 -3.77 -2.85 15.28
CA GLY A 38 -3.84 -1.57 15.99
C GLY A 38 -3.50 -0.35 15.14
N LYS A 39 -3.34 -0.49 13.81
CA LYS A 39 -3.09 0.67 12.93
C LYS A 39 -4.30 1.59 12.94
N GLN A 40 -4.05 2.86 13.25
CA GLN A 40 -5.07 3.89 13.25
C GLN A 40 -5.17 4.51 11.85
N PHE A 41 -6.13 4.09 11.04
CA PHE A 41 -6.43 4.65 9.72
C PHE A 41 -7.95 4.89 9.58
N GLY A 42 -8.35 5.71 8.61
CA GLY A 42 -9.76 6.01 8.33
C GLY A 42 -10.39 5.06 7.32
N HIS A 43 -9.68 4.76 6.23
CA HIS A 43 -10.09 3.78 5.21
C HIS A 43 -8.89 3.26 4.42
N MET A 44 -9.03 2.07 3.85
CA MET A 44 -8.17 1.59 2.76
C MET A 44 -8.65 2.12 1.40
N ASN A 45 -7.72 2.66 0.61
CA ASN A 45 -7.97 3.15 -0.74
C ASN A 45 -7.19 2.31 -1.77
N ILE A 46 -7.90 1.64 -2.68
CA ILE A 46 -7.26 0.88 -3.77
C ILE A 46 -6.77 1.82 -4.86
N THR A 47 -5.46 1.79 -5.15
CA THR A 47 -4.81 2.71 -6.09
C THR A 47 -4.49 2.06 -7.45
N SER A 48 -4.86 0.80 -7.65
CA SER A 48 -4.67 0.12 -8.93
C SER A 48 -5.77 -0.87 -9.28
N ARG A 49 -5.85 -1.20 -10.57
CA ARG A 49 -6.51 -2.42 -11.04
C ARG A 49 -5.71 -3.64 -10.62
N LYS A 50 -6.35 -4.82 -10.64
CA LYS A 50 -5.68 -6.11 -10.42
C LYS A 50 -4.58 -6.32 -11.47
N MET A 51 -3.41 -6.77 -11.02
CA MET A 51 -2.22 -7.00 -11.82
C MET A 51 -1.38 -8.12 -11.23
N THR A 52 -0.28 -8.45 -11.91
CA THR A 52 0.72 -9.40 -11.38
C THR A 52 1.38 -8.83 -10.13
N GLU A 53 1.70 -9.69 -9.17
CA GLU A 53 2.47 -9.35 -7.97
C GLU A 53 3.71 -8.48 -8.26
N GLN A 54 4.53 -8.86 -9.26
CA GLN A 54 5.69 -8.07 -9.68
C GLN A 54 5.35 -6.65 -10.17
N GLY A 55 4.21 -6.51 -10.84
CA GLY A 55 3.72 -5.20 -11.27
C GLY A 55 3.26 -4.36 -10.07
N ALA A 56 2.62 -5.01 -9.10
CA ALA A 56 2.15 -4.37 -7.88
C ALA A 56 3.33 -3.89 -7.03
N MET A 57 4.35 -4.72 -6.81
CA MET A 57 5.58 -4.34 -6.08
C MET A 57 6.30 -3.15 -6.74
N LYS A 58 6.44 -3.15 -8.07
CA LYS A 58 7.04 -2.00 -8.79
C LYS A 58 6.24 -0.72 -8.58
N LYS A 59 4.91 -0.83 -8.53
CA LYS A 59 4.00 0.32 -8.38
C LYS A 59 3.99 0.83 -6.94
N GLU A 60 4.04 -0.06 -5.96
CA GLU A 60 4.24 0.24 -4.53
C GLU A 60 5.56 0.99 -4.31
N LYS A 61 6.68 0.44 -4.79
CA LYS A 61 7.99 1.09 -4.70
C LYS A 61 7.98 2.50 -5.30
N LYS A 62 7.47 2.64 -6.53
CA LYS A 62 7.33 3.95 -7.19
C LYS A 62 6.47 4.92 -6.37
N ARG A 63 5.42 4.41 -5.73
CA ARG A 63 4.52 5.22 -4.92
C ARG A 63 5.19 5.70 -3.63
N LEU A 64 5.92 4.83 -2.95
CA LEU A 64 6.75 5.16 -1.79
C LEU A 64 7.85 6.17 -2.16
N ASP A 65 8.54 5.98 -3.30
CA ASP A 65 9.53 6.94 -3.80
C ASP A 65 8.91 8.33 -4.02
N THR A 66 7.73 8.38 -4.63
CA THR A 66 7.00 9.64 -4.85
C THR A 66 6.59 10.27 -3.51
N TYR A 67 6.18 9.46 -2.53
CA TYR A 67 5.85 9.96 -1.19
C TYR A 67 7.09 10.57 -0.53
N ARG A 68 8.21 9.83 -0.49
CA ARG A 68 9.50 10.27 0.05
C ARG A 68 9.97 11.57 -0.57
N GLN A 69 9.91 11.70 -1.90
CA GLN A 69 10.28 12.93 -2.61
C GLN A 69 9.50 14.16 -2.11
N ASN A 70 8.23 14.00 -1.78
CA ASN A 70 7.36 15.08 -1.30
C ASN A 70 7.42 15.28 0.23
N HIS A 71 7.96 14.32 0.98
CA HIS A 71 8.00 14.32 2.46
C HIS A 71 9.43 14.31 3.01
N GLY A 72 10.38 14.87 2.25
CA GLY A 72 11.77 15.04 2.72
C GLY A 72 12.52 13.73 2.95
N GLY A 73 12.18 12.67 2.21
CA GLY A 73 12.78 11.34 2.32
C GLY A 73 12.09 10.41 3.31
N ASN A 74 11.08 10.89 4.05
CA ASN A 74 10.40 10.09 5.07
C ASN A 74 9.40 9.11 4.46
N ASN A 75 9.30 7.93 5.07
CA ASN A 75 8.27 6.94 4.74
C ASN A 75 6.92 7.31 5.38
N PRO A 76 5.80 6.80 4.82
CA PRO A 76 4.52 6.86 5.50
C PRO A 76 4.62 6.23 6.91
N LYS A 77 3.84 6.76 7.85
CA LYS A 77 3.92 6.43 9.29
C LYS A 77 4.07 4.94 9.62
N TYR A 78 3.40 4.05 8.87
CA TYR A 78 3.40 2.61 9.14
C TYR A 78 4.24 1.78 8.16
N ASN A 79 4.86 2.39 7.13
CA ASN A 79 5.84 1.69 6.29
C ASN A 79 7.20 1.73 7.01
N LYS A 80 7.73 0.56 7.36
CA LYS A 80 8.97 0.46 8.14
C LYS A 80 10.21 0.39 7.26
N ASP A 81 10.05 -0.02 6.02
CA ASP A 81 11.11 -0.22 5.03
C ASP A 81 10.75 0.46 3.70
N ASP A 82 11.68 0.39 2.75
CA ASP A 82 11.54 1.09 1.47
C ASP A 82 10.56 0.43 0.50
N ASP A 83 10.11 -0.79 0.82
CA ASP A 83 9.32 -1.66 -0.04
C ASP A 83 7.95 -2.08 0.58
N GLY A 84 7.64 -1.80 1.86
CA GLY A 84 6.30 -2.10 2.43
C GLY A 84 6.22 -2.33 3.93
#